data_AF-A0A2W5KML6-F1
#
_entry.id   AF-A0A2W5KML6-F1
#
_cell.length_a   1.000
_cell.length_b   1.000
_cell.length_c   1.000
_cell.angle_alpha   90.00
_cell.angle_beta   90.00
_cell.angle_gamma   90.00
#
_symmetry.space_group_name_H-M   'P 1'
#
loop_
_entity.id
_entity.type
_entity.pdbx_description
1 polymer ?
#
loop_
_entity_poly.entity_id
_entity_poly.type
_entity_poly.pdbx_seq_one_letter_code
_entity_poly.pdbx_strand_id
1 'polypeptide(L)'
;MTSMTATGEPKHDTGWHALIAGADRRERVALAWSFLFFFSQLFGYYILRSVREALISADGARMIPTVFTSVFVCMLLLTPLYGALVARVARRHFMPAIYVFVIAMLVLFALLVGRDMSPRVAIGFSIFLSVINLFTDAVFWSFMADIFVNQQARRFYAVIAAGGTMGAILGPVASLALVRHVDAAGLMLVSAAFYGVCLVCLMRLIPWARRQERLEGREDGDRLIGGSIIGGARMVFRSPILFALVLHMFCGVSIGVLLYSSQADTVRALGLDYAARNQYYATIDLTMNVVVLLAQLLVTRVLLRRYGVGPLLVLPAVAAAIGLGSLALAHGALLLAAIQVGTRGLSFAFVKPARETLFTLVDREARYKAKNFIDTVVYRGGDMLSSWAYIGLGAIGFGIAARAGLWVIVALVWLAVAIWLIRLQARLRDTRQIDAEGAPKTDPA
;
A
#
# COMPACT_ATOMS: atom_id res chain seq x y z
N MET A 1 8.62 -41.98 -9.36
CA MET A 1 8.01 -42.53 -10.58
C MET A 1 6.92 -41.59 -11.04
N THR A 2 7.20 -40.81 -12.07
CA THR A 2 6.30 -39.79 -12.64
C THR A 2 5.29 -40.46 -13.56
N SER A 3 4.00 -40.32 -13.25
CA SER A 3 2.90 -40.77 -14.12
C SER A 3 2.76 -39.77 -15.28
N MET A 4 3.03 -40.23 -16.50
CA MET A 4 2.79 -39.50 -17.75
C MET A 4 1.35 -39.73 -18.21
N THR A 5 0.70 -38.70 -18.77
CA THR A 5 -0.55 -38.83 -19.54
C THR A 5 -0.23 -39.16 -20.99
N ALA A 6 -1.19 -39.76 -21.71
CA ALA A 6 -1.06 -40.30 -23.07
C ALA A 6 -0.70 -39.28 -24.19
N THR A 7 -0.41 -38.02 -23.86
CA THR A 7 -0.09 -36.94 -24.81
C THR A 7 1.27 -36.27 -24.57
N GLY A 8 2.13 -36.81 -23.69
CA GLY A 8 3.54 -36.37 -23.59
C GLY A 8 3.78 -34.97 -23.02
N GLU A 9 2.75 -34.20 -22.66
CA GLU A 9 2.93 -32.92 -21.98
C GLU A 9 3.20 -33.12 -20.47
N PRO A 10 4.20 -32.43 -19.90
CA PRO A 10 4.45 -32.48 -18.46
C PRO A 10 3.23 -31.88 -17.73
N LYS A 11 2.64 -32.67 -16.83
CA LYS A 11 1.61 -32.20 -15.90
C LYS A 11 2.16 -30.99 -15.15
N HIS A 12 1.72 -29.78 -15.50
CA HIS A 12 1.97 -28.59 -14.70
C HIS A 12 1.19 -28.74 -13.39
N ASP A 13 1.85 -29.35 -12.41
CA ASP A 13 1.34 -29.45 -11.06
C ASP A 13 1.17 -28.03 -10.53
N THR A 14 -0.08 -27.56 -10.50
CA THR A 14 -0.45 -26.14 -10.28
C THR A 14 -0.81 -25.86 -8.83
N GLY A 15 -0.36 -26.73 -7.91
CA GLY A 15 -0.55 -26.57 -6.47
C GLY A 15 0.51 -25.68 -5.82
N TRP A 16 0.21 -25.16 -4.62
CA TRP A 16 1.15 -24.40 -3.79
C TRP A 16 2.48 -25.14 -3.54
N HIS A 17 2.45 -26.47 -3.55
CA HIS A 17 3.64 -27.32 -3.44
C HIS A 17 4.61 -27.11 -4.61
N ALA A 18 4.15 -26.82 -5.82
CA ALA A 18 5.01 -26.54 -6.97
C ALA A 18 5.79 -25.21 -6.85
N LEU A 19 5.24 -24.23 -6.12
CA LEU A 19 5.96 -22.98 -5.82
C LEU A 19 7.18 -23.21 -4.94
N ILE A 20 7.18 -24.29 -4.14
CA ILE A 20 8.26 -24.66 -3.20
C ILE A 20 9.04 -25.92 -3.69
N ALA A 21 8.49 -26.68 -4.65
CA ALA A 21 9.09 -27.92 -5.15
C ALA A 21 10.41 -27.65 -5.90
N GLY A 22 11.51 -28.23 -5.40
CA GLY A 22 12.85 -27.96 -5.93
C GLY A 22 13.61 -26.83 -5.20
N ALA A 23 13.05 -26.26 -4.14
CA ALA A 23 13.80 -25.36 -3.26
C ALA A 23 14.69 -26.16 -2.31
N ASP A 24 15.97 -25.80 -2.25
CA ASP A 24 16.94 -26.43 -1.36
C ASP A 24 16.52 -26.28 0.11
N ARG A 25 16.98 -27.18 0.99
CA ARG A 25 16.67 -27.10 2.45
C ARG A 25 17.01 -25.73 3.04
N ARG A 26 18.08 -25.09 2.55
CA ARG A 26 18.52 -23.75 2.99
C ARG A 26 17.65 -22.62 2.40
N GLU A 27 17.18 -22.77 1.17
CA GLU A 27 16.25 -21.80 0.55
C GLU A 27 14.90 -21.80 1.25
N ARG A 28 14.40 -22.98 1.65
CA ARG A 28 13.17 -23.10 2.44
C ARG A 28 13.28 -22.41 3.80
N VAL A 29 14.44 -22.48 4.45
CA VAL A 29 14.69 -21.76 5.71
C VAL A 29 14.70 -20.25 5.49
N ALA A 30 15.37 -19.76 4.44
CA ALA A 30 15.36 -18.33 4.10
C ALA A 30 13.94 -17.84 3.77
N LEU A 31 13.18 -18.61 2.99
CA LEU A 31 11.78 -18.33 2.69
C LEU A 31 10.92 -18.25 3.96
N ALA A 32 11.09 -19.18 4.90
CA ALA A 32 10.34 -19.17 6.16
C ALA A 32 10.66 -17.93 7.01
N TRP A 33 11.93 -17.53 7.10
CA TRP A 33 12.31 -16.29 7.78
C TRP A 33 11.77 -15.05 7.08
N SER A 34 11.82 -14.99 5.74
CA SER A 34 11.23 -13.88 4.96
C SER A 34 9.71 -13.79 5.12
N PHE A 35 9.03 -14.93 5.16
CA PHE A 35 7.60 -15.02 5.41
C PHE A 35 7.25 -14.51 6.81
N LEU A 36 7.94 -15.03 7.84
CA LEU A 36 7.74 -14.60 9.23
C LEU A 36 8.05 -13.11 9.40
N PHE A 37 9.10 -12.62 8.76
CA PHE A 37 9.46 -11.20 8.78
C PHE A 37 8.31 -10.34 8.21
N PHE A 38 7.83 -10.61 6.99
CA PHE A 38 6.79 -9.78 6.41
C PHE A 38 5.45 -9.90 7.14
N PHE A 39 5.14 -11.11 7.63
CA PHE A 39 3.99 -11.36 8.49
C PHE A 39 4.06 -10.50 9.76
N SER A 40 5.15 -10.59 10.53
CA SER A 40 5.32 -9.86 11.79
C SER A 40 5.30 -8.35 11.58
N GLN A 41 5.89 -7.86 10.49
CA GLN A 41 5.88 -6.44 10.14
C GLN A 41 4.46 -5.91 9.90
N LEU A 42 3.69 -6.56 9.03
CA LEU A 42 2.34 -6.11 8.74
C LEU A 42 1.39 -6.38 9.90
N PHE A 43 1.55 -7.47 10.64
CA PHE A 43 0.79 -7.72 11.86
C PHE A 43 0.97 -6.59 12.89
N GLY A 44 2.21 -6.23 13.20
CA GLY A 44 2.51 -5.13 14.12
C GLY A 44 1.99 -3.78 13.62
N TYR A 45 2.16 -3.50 12.31
CA TYR A 45 1.66 -2.27 11.70
C TYR A 45 0.13 -2.14 11.77
N TYR A 46 -0.61 -3.20 11.43
CA TYR A 46 -2.07 -3.13 11.38
C TYR A 46 -2.72 -3.06 12.76
N ILE A 47 -2.08 -3.59 13.82
CA ILE A 47 -2.48 -3.28 15.20
C ILE A 47 -2.37 -1.78 15.47
N LEU A 48 -1.18 -1.20 15.20
CA LEU A 48 -0.92 0.22 15.42
C LEU A 48 -1.80 1.13 14.58
N ARG A 49 -2.18 0.68 13.38
CA ARG A 49 -3.05 1.42 12.48
C ARG A 49 -4.39 1.68 13.14
N SER A 50 -5.04 0.66 13.69
CA SER A 50 -6.33 0.85 14.39
C SER A 50 -6.18 1.77 15.61
N VAL A 51 -5.09 1.62 16.37
CA VAL A 51 -4.76 2.53 17.50
C VAL A 51 -4.64 3.97 17.00
N ARG A 52 -3.88 4.22 15.93
CA ARG A 52 -3.73 5.54 15.33
C ARG A 52 -5.08 6.13 14.94
N GLU A 53 -5.91 5.37 14.23
CA GLU A 53 -7.22 5.86 13.80
C GLU A 53 -8.11 6.24 14.99
N ALA A 54 -8.11 5.43 16.05
CA ALA A 54 -8.88 5.70 17.27
C ALA A 54 -8.40 6.95 18.03
N LEU A 55 -7.11 7.30 17.90
CA LEU A 55 -6.53 8.51 18.47
C LEU A 55 -6.84 9.76 17.63
N ILE A 56 -6.62 9.70 16.30
CA ILE A 56 -6.86 10.85 15.41
C ILE A 56 -8.35 11.23 15.37
N SER A 57 -9.24 10.24 15.41
CA SER A 57 -10.69 10.44 15.31
C SER A 57 -11.34 11.00 16.57
N ALA A 58 -10.60 11.13 17.68
CA ALA A 58 -11.15 11.60 18.95
C ALA A 58 -11.82 12.99 18.83
N ASP A 59 -11.20 13.89 18.06
CA ASP A 59 -11.73 15.23 17.76
C ASP A 59 -12.38 15.31 16.37
N GLY A 60 -12.75 14.16 15.79
CA GLY A 60 -13.29 14.05 14.44
C GLY A 60 -12.24 14.36 13.38
N ALA A 61 -12.64 14.98 12.27
CA ALA A 61 -11.74 15.24 11.16
C ALA A 61 -10.71 16.35 11.40
N ARG A 62 -10.80 17.10 12.52
CA ARG A 62 -10.02 18.33 12.75
C ARG A 62 -8.51 18.11 12.74
N MET A 63 -8.04 16.98 13.24
CA MET A 63 -6.60 16.65 13.30
C MET A 63 -6.07 16.11 11.96
N ILE A 64 -6.94 15.62 11.07
CA ILE A 64 -6.55 14.92 9.85
C ILE A 64 -5.70 15.80 8.91
N PRO A 65 -6.08 17.06 8.60
CA PRO A 65 -5.26 17.89 7.71
C PRO A 65 -3.87 18.17 8.27
N THR A 66 -3.75 18.42 9.57
CA THR A 66 -2.44 18.63 10.21
C THR A 66 -1.59 17.37 10.08
N VAL A 67 -2.14 16.18 10.39
CA VAL A 67 -1.41 14.92 10.25
C VAL A 67 -0.99 14.68 8.79
N PHE A 68 -1.88 14.86 7.82
CA PHE A 68 -1.58 14.63 6.41
C PHE A 68 -0.60 15.66 5.83
N THR A 69 -0.71 16.93 6.20
CA THR A 69 0.29 17.95 5.86
C THR A 69 1.66 17.58 6.44
N SER A 70 1.73 17.21 7.72
CA SER A 70 3.01 16.82 8.33
C SER A 70 3.60 15.56 7.68
N VAL A 71 2.78 14.55 7.39
CA VAL A 71 3.23 13.34 6.67
C VAL A 71 3.72 13.68 5.26
N PHE A 72 3.01 14.55 4.54
CA PHE A 72 3.43 15.00 3.21
C PHE A 72 4.80 15.68 3.25
N VAL A 73 5.00 16.64 4.15
CA VAL A 73 6.28 17.34 4.31
C VAL A 73 7.39 16.37 4.72
N CYS A 74 7.13 15.50 5.71
CA CYS A 74 8.11 14.49 6.14
C CYS A 74 8.49 13.55 4.99
N MET A 75 7.53 13.06 4.20
CA MET A 75 7.82 12.18 3.06
C MET A 75 8.59 12.91 1.96
N LEU A 76 8.26 14.17 1.67
CA LEU A 76 8.97 14.96 0.68
C LEU A 76 10.44 15.15 1.02
N LEU A 77 10.77 15.24 2.33
CA LEU A 77 12.14 15.35 2.83
C LEU A 77 12.84 13.99 2.96
N LEU A 78 12.15 12.97 3.48
CA LEU A 78 12.75 11.68 3.79
C LEU A 78 12.94 10.79 2.56
N THR A 79 12.06 10.85 1.56
CA THR A 79 12.19 10.06 0.31
C THR A 79 13.52 10.30 -0.41
N PRO A 80 13.97 11.55 -0.68
CA PRO A 80 15.28 11.78 -1.31
C PRO A 80 16.45 11.42 -0.38
N LEU A 81 16.32 11.67 0.93
CA LEU A 81 17.34 11.28 1.92
C LEU A 81 17.54 9.75 1.94
N TYR A 82 16.44 9.00 1.88
CA TYR A 82 16.45 7.55 1.77
C TYR A 82 17.13 7.09 0.50
N GLY A 83 16.77 7.66 -0.66
CA GLY A 83 17.42 7.34 -1.93
C GLY A 83 18.93 7.56 -1.87
N ALA A 84 19.39 8.65 -1.25
CA ALA A 84 20.80 8.93 -1.04
C ALA A 84 21.48 7.96 -0.07
N LEU A 85 20.81 7.58 1.02
CA LEU A 85 21.33 6.64 2.02
C LEU A 85 21.55 5.25 1.42
N VAL A 86 20.56 4.72 0.71
CA VAL A 86 20.63 3.39 0.10
C VAL A 86 21.66 3.34 -1.04
N ALA A 87 21.94 4.48 -1.68
CA ALA A 87 23.01 4.58 -2.68
C ALA A 87 24.43 4.51 -2.09
N ARG A 88 24.59 4.79 -0.78
CA ARG A 88 25.92 4.90 -0.14
C ARG A 88 26.20 3.81 0.87
N VAL A 89 25.16 3.21 1.46
CA VAL A 89 25.30 2.28 2.57
C VAL A 89 24.60 0.97 2.23
N ALA A 90 25.34 -0.14 2.30
CA ALA A 90 24.77 -1.46 2.11
C ALA A 90 23.63 -1.70 3.11
N ARG A 91 22.47 -2.14 2.57
CA ARG A 91 21.18 -2.24 3.29
C ARG A 91 21.26 -3.02 4.60
N ARG A 92 22.10 -4.06 4.65
CA ARG A 92 22.36 -4.88 5.84
C ARG A 92 22.84 -4.12 7.09
N HIS A 93 23.50 -2.97 6.92
CA HIS A 93 24.07 -2.23 8.06
C HIS A 93 23.07 -1.25 8.67
N PHE A 94 22.28 -0.56 7.85
CA PHE A 94 21.34 0.44 8.37
C PHE A 94 19.95 -0.15 8.69
N MET A 95 19.56 -1.27 8.08
CA MET A 95 18.26 -1.90 8.36
C MET A 95 18.05 -2.25 9.84
N PRO A 96 18.98 -2.94 10.53
CA PRO A 96 18.82 -3.21 11.96
C PRO A 96 18.61 -1.94 12.78
N ALA A 97 19.33 -0.87 12.46
CA ALA A 97 19.19 0.43 13.13
C ALA A 97 17.79 1.03 12.95
N ILE A 98 17.16 0.89 11.76
CA ILE A 98 15.78 1.31 11.54
C ILE A 98 14.81 0.53 12.44
N TYR A 99 14.93 -0.80 12.53
CA TYR A 99 14.03 -1.59 13.38
C TYR A 99 14.24 -1.31 14.87
N VAL A 100 15.49 -1.15 15.32
CA VAL A 100 15.77 -0.73 16.70
C VAL A 100 15.18 0.65 16.99
N PHE A 101 15.32 1.60 16.06
CA PHE A 101 14.70 2.93 16.17
C PHE A 101 13.17 2.83 16.25
N VAL A 102 12.54 1.99 15.41
CA VAL A 102 11.09 1.78 15.44
C VAL A 102 10.66 1.22 16.80
N ILE A 103 11.35 0.20 17.32
CA ILE A 103 11.06 -0.40 18.62
C ILE A 103 11.21 0.65 19.73
N ALA A 104 12.32 1.41 19.75
CA ALA A 104 12.58 2.43 20.74
C ALA A 104 11.51 3.55 20.73
N MET A 105 11.08 3.98 19.53
CA MET A 105 10.01 4.95 19.38
C MET A 105 8.66 4.41 19.84
N LEU A 106 8.33 3.13 19.56
CA LEU A 106 7.09 2.53 20.05
C LEU A 106 7.07 2.42 21.58
N VAL A 107 8.20 2.07 22.20
CA VAL A 107 8.34 2.09 23.66
C VAL A 107 8.19 3.52 24.20
N LEU A 108 8.83 4.51 23.57
CA LEU A 108 8.68 5.91 23.96
C LEU A 108 7.22 6.37 23.88
N PHE A 109 6.52 6.08 22.77
CA PHE A 109 5.11 6.43 22.63
C PHE A 109 4.25 5.72 23.66
N ALA A 110 4.50 4.43 23.94
CA ALA A 110 3.79 3.70 24.98
C ALA A 110 3.95 4.38 26.36
N LEU A 111 5.16 4.83 26.70
CA LEU A 111 5.44 5.56 27.94
C LEU A 111 4.78 6.94 27.99
N LEU A 112 4.75 7.67 26.87
CA LEU A 112 4.10 8.98 26.79
C LEU A 112 2.57 8.86 26.91
N VAL A 113 1.99 7.88 26.22
CA VAL A 113 0.56 7.57 26.24
C VAL A 113 0.10 7.12 27.62
N GLY A 114 0.89 6.30 28.31
CA GLY A 114 0.56 5.82 29.66
C GLY A 114 0.64 6.90 30.75
N ARG A 115 1.27 8.05 30.48
CA ARG A 115 1.34 9.18 31.42
C ARG A 115 0.23 10.20 31.20
N ASP A 116 0.01 10.61 29.96
CA ASP A 116 -1.12 11.46 29.56
C ASP A 116 -1.22 11.50 28.03
N MET A 117 -2.42 11.22 27.51
CA MET A 117 -2.67 11.30 26.07
C MET A 117 -2.88 12.76 25.64
N SER A 118 -1.79 13.44 25.30
CA SER A 118 -1.84 14.76 24.68
C SER A 118 -2.15 14.67 23.17
N PRO A 119 -2.94 15.60 22.59
CA PRO A 119 -3.17 15.65 21.15
C PRO A 119 -1.87 15.73 20.32
N ARG A 120 -0.82 16.33 20.87
CA ARG A 120 0.49 16.41 20.22
C ARG A 120 1.17 15.03 20.13
N VAL A 121 1.00 14.20 21.16
CA VAL A 121 1.51 12.81 21.17
C VAL A 121 0.78 11.99 20.11
N ALA A 122 -0.55 12.12 20.02
CA ALA A 122 -1.35 11.46 18.99
C ALA A 122 -0.92 11.88 17.56
N ILE A 123 -0.69 13.17 17.32
CA ILE A 123 -0.17 13.67 16.02
C ILE A 123 1.22 13.10 15.74
N GLY A 124 2.14 13.18 16.71
CA GLY A 124 3.51 12.67 16.58
C GLY A 124 3.54 11.18 16.28
N PHE A 125 2.78 10.37 17.02
CA PHE A 125 2.61 8.95 16.77
C PHE A 125 2.01 8.68 15.38
N SER A 126 1.02 9.47 14.96
CA SER A 126 0.39 9.32 13.65
C SER A 126 1.34 9.58 12.49
N ILE A 127 2.16 10.62 12.62
CA ILE A 127 3.19 10.96 11.63
C ILE A 127 4.22 9.83 11.60
N PHE A 128 4.74 9.44 12.77
CA PHE A 128 5.70 8.36 12.92
C PHE A 128 5.19 7.08 12.26
N LEU A 129 3.98 6.61 12.59
CA LEU A 129 3.40 5.38 12.04
C LEU A 129 3.23 5.46 10.52
N SER A 130 2.81 6.62 10.00
CA SER A 130 2.62 6.82 8.56
C SER A 130 3.94 6.80 7.79
N VAL A 131 4.99 7.38 8.37
CA VAL A 131 6.35 7.38 7.82
C VAL A 131 6.93 5.98 7.85
N ILE A 132 6.96 5.33 9.01
CA ILE A 132 7.60 4.02 9.14
C ILE A 132 6.94 2.98 8.26
N ASN A 133 5.61 3.01 8.05
CA ASN A 133 4.92 2.02 7.23
C ASN A 133 5.45 1.99 5.78
N LEU A 134 5.60 3.17 5.17
CA LEU A 134 6.12 3.26 3.81
C LEU A 134 7.58 2.83 3.76
N PHE A 135 8.36 3.26 4.75
CA PHE A 135 9.79 2.99 4.83
C PHE A 135 10.09 1.52 5.07
N THR A 136 9.48 0.88 6.06
CA THR A 136 9.71 -0.52 6.39
C THR A 136 9.28 -1.44 5.25
N ASP A 137 8.19 -1.13 4.53
CA ASP A 137 7.77 -1.91 3.36
C ASP A 137 8.77 -1.78 2.21
N ALA A 138 9.18 -0.55 1.86
CA ALA A 138 10.15 -0.31 0.79
C ALA A 138 11.52 -0.95 1.10
N VAL A 139 11.98 -0.81 2.34
CA VAL A 139 13.23 -1.40 2.82
C VAL A 139 13.16 -2.92 2.81
N PHE A 140 12.04 -3.50 3.25
CA PHE A 140 11.82 -4.94 3.24
C PHE A 140 11.91 -5.52 1.82
N TRP A 141 11.16 -4.97 0.86
CA TRP A 141 11.19 -5.45 -0.52
C TRP A 141 12.52 -5.21 -1.21
N SER A 142 13.21 -4.11 -0.87
CA SER A 142 14.57 -3.86 -1.35
C SER A 142 15.53 -4.95 -0.85
N PHE A 143 15.44 -5.31 0.42
CA PHE A 143 16.25 -6.40 0.98
C PHE A 143 15.89 -7.75 0.36
N MET A 144 14.60 -8.06 0.15
CA MET A 144 14.20 -9.29 -0.54
C MET A 144 14.80 -9.41 -1.94
N ALA A 145 14.90 -8.29 -2.67
CA ALA A 145 15.51 -8.22 -4.00
C ALA A 145 17.04 -8.40 -3.98
N ASP A 146 17.72 -7.96 -2.93
CA ASP A 146 19.16 -8.18 -2.79
C ASP A 146 19.50 -9.65 -2.49
N ILE A 147 18.59 -10.35 -1.81
CA ILE A 147 18.86 -11.70 -1.31
C ILE A 147 18.41 -12.76 -2.34
N PHE A 148 17.22 -12.65 -2.95
CA PHE A 148 16.71 -13.70 -3.85
C PHE A 148 17.08 -13.45 -5.32
N VAL A 149 17.62 -14.48 -5.98
CA VAL A 149 17.92 -14.46 -7.41
C VAL A 149 16.62 -14.36 -8.23
N ASN A 150 16.65 -13.78 -9.43
CA ASN A 150 15.47 -13.58 -10.30
C ASN A 150 14.57 -14.82 -10.45
N GLN A 151 15.13 -16.04 -10.54
CA GLN A 151 14.34 -17.27 -10.63
C GLN A 151 13.61 -17.61 -9.31
N GLN A 152 14.28 -17.45 -8.17
CA GLN A 152 13.71 -17.64 -6.83
C GLN A 152 12.64 -16.57 -6.54
N ALA A 153 12.91 -15.31 -6.86
CA ALA A 153 12.02 -14.17 -6.62
C ALA A 153 10.63 -14.39 -7.25
N ARG A 154 10.57 -14.90 -8.49
CA ARG A 154 9.30 -15.21 -9.19
C ARG A 154 8.42 -16.21 -8.43
N ARG A 155 9.01 -17.11 -7.65
CA ARG A 155 8.30 -18.16 -6.89
C ARG A 155 8.02 -17.73 -5.46
N PHE A 156 9.02 -17.17 -4.80
CA PHE A 156 9.00 -16.89 -3.37
C PHE A 156 8.24 -15.60 -3.01
N TYR A 157 8.22 -14.60 -3.89
CA TYR A 157 7.55 -13.33 -3.58
C TYR A 157 6.05 -13.49 -3.38
N ALA A 158 5.41 -14.42 -4.10
CA ALA A 158 4.00 -14.74 -3.89
C ALA A 158 3.74 -15.31 -2.48
N VAL A 159 4.59 -16.23 -2.04
CA VAL A 159 4.49 -16.85 -0.70
C VAL A 159 4.79 -15.82 0.40
N ILE A 160 5.84 -15.03 0.24
CA ILE A 160 6.19 -13.96 1.17
C ILE A 160 5.06 -12.93 1.26
N ALA A 161 4.53 -12.47 0.12
CA ALA A 161 3.42 -11.53 0.07
C ALA A 161 2.16 -12.08 0.75
N ALA A 162 1.87 -13.38 0.62
CA ALA A 162 0.78 -14.03 1.32
C ALA A 162 0.94 -13.94 2.85
N GLY A 163 2.16 -14.10 3.37
CA GLY A 163 2.46 -13.88 4.79
C GLY A 163 2.15 -12.45 5.24
N GLY A 164 2.48 -11.46 4.42
CA GLY A 164 2.10 -10.08 4.66
C GLY A 164 0.58 -9.86 4.70
N THR A 165 -0.16 -10.45 3.76
CA THR A 165 -1.63 -10.36 3.74
C THR A 165 -2.24 -11.03 4.97
N MET A 166 -1.70 -12.17 5.42
CA MET A 166 -2.13 -12.78 6.68
C MET A 166 -1.87 -11.86 7.87
N GLY A 167 -0.69 -11.22 7.94
CA GLY A 167 -0.40 -10.24 8.98
C GLY A 167 -1.37 -9.05 8.96
N ALA A 168 -1.72 -8.57 7.77
CA ALA A 168 -2.69 -7.48 7.58
C ALA A 168 -4.12 -7.83 8.01
N ILE A 169 -4.51 -9.10 7.93
CA ILE A 169 -5.83 -9.59 8.38
C ILE A 169 -5.81 -9.91 9.87
N LEU A 170 -4.76 -10.58 10.35
CA LEU A 170 -4.67 -11.01 11.75
C LEU A 170 -4.32 -9.85 12.70
N GLY A 171 -3.67 -8.79 12.23
CA GLY A 171 -3.38 -7.59 13.02
C GLY A 171 -4.64 -6.92 13.59
N PRO A 172 -5.63 -6.55 12.75
CA PRO A 172 -6.90 -6.02 13.22
C PRO A 172 -7.70 -7.01 14.07
N VAL A 173 -7.63 -8.32 13.79
CA VAL A 173 -8.23 -9.36 14.66
C VAL A 173 -7.61 -9.34 16.06
N ALA A 174 -6.28 -9.24 16.15
CA ALA A 174 -5.59 -9.12 17.43
C ALA A 174 -5.95 -7.81 18.15
N SER A 175 -6.07 -6.70 17.42
CA SER A 175 -6.54 -5.43 17.97
C SER A 175 -7.95 -5.55 18.57
N LEU A 176 -8.88 -6.20 17.86
CA LEU A 176 -10.25 -6.46 18.36
C LEU A 176 -10.28 -7.32 19.63
N ALA A 177 -9.44 -8.36 19.69
CA ALA A 177 -9.36 -9.26 20.84
C ALA A 177 -8.71 -8.59 22.07
N LEU A 178 -7.69 -7.77 21.84
CA LEU A 178 -6.86 -7.22 22.91
C LEU A 178 -7.34 -5.87 23.44
N VAL A 179 -8.03 -5.05 22.65
CA VAL A 179 -8.40 -3.67 23.04
C VAL A 179 -9.24 -3.57 24.32
N ARG A 180 -10.01 -4.61 24.68
CA ARG A 180 -10.80 -4.62 25.92
C ARG A 180 -9.97 -4.97 27.16
N HIS A 181 -8.80 -5.56 26.96
CA HIS A 181 -7.92 -6.07 28.02
C HIS A 181 -6.63 -5.24 28.14
N VAL A 182 -6.24 -4.57 27.05
CA VAL A 182 -4.98 -3.86 26.90
C VAL A 182 -5.28 -2.49 26.30
N ASP A 183 -4.74 -1.45 26.92
CA ASP A 183 -4.87 -0.08 26.47
C ASP A 183 -4.00 0.23 25.24
N ALA A 184 -4.04 1.48 24.78
CA ALA A 184 -3.24 1.95 23.65
C ALA A 184 -1.74 1.67 23.85
N ALA A 185 -1.22 1.91 25.06
CA ALA A 185 0.19 1.71 25.38
C ALA A 185 0.59 0.22 25.27
N GLY A 186 -0.20 -0.70 25.82
CA GLY A 186 0.10 -2.11 25.72
C GLY A 186 -0.01 -2.64 24.28
N LEU A 187 -0.96 -2.16 23.46
CA LEU A 187 -1.00 -2.49 22.03
C LEU A 187 0.26 -2.01 21.28
N MET A 188 0.81 -0.84 21.65
CA MET A 188 2.08 -0.36 21.11
C MET A 188 3.25 -1.27 21.48
N LEU A 189 3.29 -1.78 22.71
CA LEU A 189 4.31 -2.74 23.18
C LEU A 189 4.19 -4.10 22.50
N VAL A 190 2.97 -4.59 22.26
CA VAL A 190 2.74 -5.80 21.46
C VAL A 190 3.33 -5.62 20.07
N SER A 191 3.03 -4.51 19.39
CA SER A 191 3.63 -4.23 18.08
C SER A 191 5.15 -4.09 18.15
N ALA A 192 5.70 -3.48 19.20
CA ALA A 192 7.14 -3.41 19.41
C ALA A 192 7.79 -4.80 19.51
N ALA A 193 7.14 -5.76 20.18
CA ALA A 193 7.60 -7.15 20.23
C ALA A 193 7.62 -7.80 18.84
N PHE A 194 6.59 -7.58 18.01
CA PHE A 194 6.57 -8.07 16.63
C PHE A 194 7.64 -7.41 15.75
N TYR A 195 7.93 -6.12 15.92
CA TYR A 195 9.10 -5.51 15.27
C TYR A 195 10.43 -6.06 15.82
N GLY A 196 10.47 -6.52 17.07
CA GLY A 196 11.58 -7.31 17.63
C GLY A 196 11.75 -8.65 16.91
N VAL A 197 10.65 -9.35 16.61
CA VAL A 197 10.68 -10.57 15.78
C VAL A 197 11.21 -10.26 14.38
N CYS A 198 10.80 -9.13 13.77
CA CYS A 198 11.35 -8.67 12.49
C CYS A 198 12.87 -8.50 12.55
N LEU A 199 13.39 -7.88 13.62
CA LEU A 199 14.82 -7.70 13.83
C LEU A 199 15.54 -9.05 13.95
N VAL A 200 14.98 -10.02 14.68
CA VAL A 200 15.54 -11.39 14.76
C VAL A 200 15.56 -12.06 13.39
N CYS A 201 14.47 -11.98 12.63
CA CYS A 201 14.38 -12.55 11.28
C CYS A 201 15.44 -11.93 10.36
N LEU A 202 15.60 -10.60 10.41
CA LEU A 202 16.62 -9.87 9.67
C LEU A 202 18.02 -10.35 10.04
N MET A 203 18.34 -10.47 11.33
CA MET A 203 19.66 -10.95 11.79
C MET A 203 19.94 -12.40 11.34
N ARG A 204 18.90 -13.24 11.21
CA ARG A 204 19.02 -14.60 10.67
C ARG A 204 19.19 -14.63 9.13
N LEU A 205 18.66 -13.65 8.42
CA LEU A 205 18.77 -13.52 6.96
C LEU A 205 20.08 -12.86 6.50
N ILE A 206 20.71 -12.01 7.32
CA ILE A 206 21.99 -11.35 6.96
C ILE A 206 23.10 -12.35 6.58
N PRO A 207 23.35 -13.45 7.34
CA PRO A 207 24.35 -14.45 6.95
C PRO A 207 24.04 -15.12 5.60
N TRP A 208 22.76 -15.34 5.32
CA TRP A 208 22.31 -15.91 4.05
C TRP A 208 22.54 -14.92 2.91
N ALA A 209 22.23 -13.64 3.10
CA ALA A 209 22.47 -12.56 2.13
C ALA A 209 23.97 -12.46 1.76
N ARG A 210 24.85 -12.44 2.76
CA ARG A 210 26.31 -12.41 2.55
C ARG A 210 26.83 -13.60 1.75
N ARG A 211 26.19 -14.76 1.91
CA ARG A 211 26.57 -15.96 1.16
C ARG A 211 26.15 -15.87 -0.30
N GLN A 212 24.95 -15.36 -0.58
CA GLN A 212 24.50 -15.16 -1.97
C GLN A 212 25.35 -14.13 -2.69
N GLU A 213 25.67 -13.00 -2.06
CA GLU A 213 26.57 -11.99 -2.64
C GLU A 213 27.92 -12.59 -3.07
N ARG A 214 28.50 -13.45 -2.22
CA ARG A 214 29.76 -14.16 -2.52
C ARG A 214 29.64 -15.16 -3.67
N LEU A 215 28.51 -15.86 -3.77
CA LEU A 215 28.27 -16.82 -4.85
C LEU A 215 28.02 -16.14 -6.19
N GLU A 216 27.41 -14.96 -6.19
CA GLU A 216 27.13 -14.18 -7.40
C GLU A 216 28.28 -13.26 -7.82
N GLY A 217 29.40 -13.23 -7.07
CA GLY A 217 30.55 -12.37 -7.38
C GLY A 217 30.20 -10.88 -7.40
N ARG A 218 29.14 -10.47 -6.69
CA ARG A 218 28.67 -9.08 -6.64
C ARG A 218 29.51 -8.31 -5.62
N GLU A 219 30.63 -7.74 -6.07
CA GLU A 219 31.28 -6.64 -5.35
C GLU A 219 30.48 -5.36 -5.58
N ASP A 220 29.86 -4.87 -4.50
CA ASP A 220 29.14 -3.60 -4.34
C ASP A 220 27.84 -3.36 -5.12
N GLY A 221 26.78 -3.18 -4.31
CA GLY A 221 25.80 -2.11 -4.44
C GLY A 221 25.24 -1.89 -5.83
N ASP A 222 24.39 -2.82 -6.26
CA ASP A 222 23.63 -2.77 -7.51
C ASP A 222 23.22 -1.33 -7.85
N ARG A 223 23.79 -0.81 -8.95
CA ARG A 223 23.71 0.58 -9.39
C ARG A 223 22.27 1.07 -9.29
N LEU A 224 22.00 1.87 -8.26
CA LEU A 224 20.71 2.50 -8.10
C LEU A 224 20.46 3.42 -9.29
N ILE A 225 19.39 3.14 -10.02
CA ILE A 225 18.78 4.07 -10.96
C ILE A 225 18.26 5.23 -10.12
N GLY A 226 19.13 6.23 -9.90
CA GLY A 226 18.81 7.47 -9.23
C GLY A 226 17.74 8.22 -10.02
N GLY A 227 16.66 8.60 -9.34
CA GLY A 227 15.55 9.33 -9.92
C GLY A 227 15.24 10.61 -9.16
N SER A 228 15.53 11.77 -9.75
CA SER A 228 15.05 13.04 -9.19
C SER A 228 13.52 13.12 -9.29
N ILE A 229 12.87 13.50 -8.18
CA ILE A 229 11.42 13.75 -8.12
C ILE A 229 10.99 14.75 -9.20
N ILE A 230 11.83 15.76 -9.48
CA ILE A 230 11.60 16.77 -10.52
C ILE A 230 11.64 16.13 -11.92
N GLY A 231 12.55 15.19 -12.14
CA GLY A 231 12.59 14.39 -13.37
C GLY A 231 11.31 13.56 -13.55
N GLY A 232 10.82 12.95 -12.48
CA GLY A 232 9.54 12.24 -12.46
C GLY A 232 8.36 13.15 -12.83
N ALA A 233 8.29 14.34 -12.25
CA ALA A 233 7.26 15.33 -12.58
C ALA A 233 7.26 15.69 -14.07
N ARG A 234 8.44 16.02 -14.63
CA ARG A 234 8.57 16.37 -16.06
C ARG A 234 8.11 15.23 -16.98
N MET A 235 8.38 13.98 -16.60
CA MET A 235 7.95 12.80 -17.37
C MET A 235 6.43 12.61 -17.33
N VAL A 236 5.81 12.82 -16.16
CA VAL A 236 4.35 12.75 -16.00
C VAL A 236 3.65 13.76 -16.90
N PHE A 237 4.06 15.03 -16.86
CA PHE A 237 3.38 16.09 -17.65
C PHE A 237 3.62 15.98 -19.16
N ARG A 238 4.65 15.25 -19.60
CA ARG A 238 4.92 15.01 -21.03
C ARG A 238 4.21 13.78 -21.59
N SER A 239 3.83 12.84 -20.73
CA SER A 239 3.22 11.58 -21.15
C SER A 239 1.72 11.59 -20.83
N PRO A 240 0.83 11.62 -21.84
CA PRO A 240 -0.62 11.64 -21.62
C PRO A 240 -1.11 10.49 -20.75
N ILE A 241 -0.53 9.29 -20.90
CA ILE A 241 -0.91 8.11 -20.11
C ILE A 241 -0.48 8.23 -18.63
N LEU A 242 0.72 8.78 -18.35
CA LEU A 242 1.17 9.01 -16.98
C LEU A 242 0.37 10.12 -16.31
N PHE A 243 0.04 11.18 -17.05
CA PHE A 243 -0.80 12.26 -16.53
C PHE A 243 -2.22 11.78 -16.22
N ALA A 244 -2.84 11.03 -17.13
CA ALA A 244 -4.16 10.45 -16.91
C ALA A 244 -4.15 9.46 -15.70
N LEU A 245 -3.06 8.72 -15.51
CA LEU A 245 -2.87 7.86 -14.34
C LEU A 245 -2.76 8.66 -13.04
N VAL A 246 -2.03 9.78 -13.05
CA VAL A 246 -1.94 10.70 -11.92
C VAL A 246 -3.30 11.26 -11.55
N LEU A 247 -4.08 11.70 -12.54
CA LEU A 247 -5.42 12.24 -12.30
C LEU A 247 -6.36 11.16 -11.77
N HIS A 248 -6.29 9.94 -12.30
CA HIS A 248 -7.06 8.79 -11.80
C HIS A 248 -6.74 8.49 -10.33
N MET A 249 -5.46 8.46 -9.98
CA MET A 249 -5.04 8.24 -8.59
C MET A 249 -5.45 9.39 -7.67
N PHE A 250 -5.30 10.64 -8.11
CA PHE A 250 -5.68 11.82 -7.34
C PHE A 250 -7.18 11.82 -7.00
N CYS A 251 -8.04 11.50 -7.97
CA CYS A 251 -9.48 11.38 -7.74
C CYS A 251 -9.80 10.27 -6.72
N GLY A 252 -9.21 9.08 -6.88
CA GLY A 252 -9.42 7.97 -5.95
C GLY A 252 -8.95 8.27 -4.52
N VAL A 253 -7.79 8.90 -4.37
CA VAL A 253 -7.29 9.39 -3.07
C VAL A 253 -8.23 10.45 -2.49
N SER A 254 -8.67 11.41 -3.30
CA SER A 254 -9.56 12.48 -2.85
C SER A 254 -10.89 11.97 -2.28
N ILE A 255 -11.47 10.97 -2.93
CA ILE A 255 -12.69 10.31 -2.47
C ILE A 255 -12.41 9.51 -1.20
N GLY A 256 -11.29 8.78 -1.16
CA GLY A 256 -10.87 8.04 0.03
C GLY A 256 -10.71 8.93 1.26
N VAL A 257 -10.14 10.13 1.10
CA VAL A 257 -9.93 11.12 2.17
C VAL A 257 -11.25 11.72 2.63
N LEU A 258 -12.19 11.99 1.72
CA LEU A 258 -13.54 12.43 2.11
C LEU A 258 -14.21 11.38 3.00
N LEU A 259 -14.26 10.13 2.53
CA LEU A 259 -14.93 9.05 3.26
C LEU A 259 -14.27 8.85 4.64
N TYR A 260 -12.94 8.87 4.68
CA TYR A 260 -12.16 8.78 5.92
C TYR A 260 -12.42 9.96 6.87
N SER A 261 -12.49 11.18 6.36
CA SER A 261 -12.75 12.37 7.20
C SER A 261 -14.21 12.38 7.70
N SER A 262 -15.16 12.02 6.84
CA SER A 262 -16.56 11.82 7.21
C SER A 262 -16.73 10.72 8.26
N GLN A 263 -15.91 9.67 8.17
CA GLN A 263 -15.91 8.58 9.13
C GLN A 263 -15.45 9.08 10.50
N ALA A 264 -14.37 9.86 10.55
CA ALA A 264 -13.89 10.47 11.80
C ALA A 264 -14.95 11.40 12.43
N ASP A 265 -15.60 12.26 11.64
CA ASP A 265 -16.69 13.13 12.13
C ASP A 265 -17.88 12.32 12.66
N THR A 266 -18.23 11.22 12.00
CA THR A 266 -19.31 10.31 12.44
C THR A 266 -18.95 9.60 13.73
N VAL A 267 -17.73 9.07 13.84
CA VAL A 267 -17.23 8.42 15.06
C VAL A 267 -17.21 9.39 16.24
N ARG A 268 -16.80 10.64 16.02
CA ARG A 268 -16.88 11.70 17.02
C ARG A 268 -18.32 11.97 17.45
N ALA A 269 -19.24 12.09 16.49
CA ALA A 269 -20.66 12.36 16.76
C ALA A 269 -21.34 11.23 17.56
N LEU A 270 -20.87 9.99 17.41
CA LEU A 270 -21.35 8.84 18.20
C LEU A 270 -20.87 8.86 19.66
N GLY A 271 -19.92 9.73 20.03
CA GLY A 271 -19.45 9.85 21.41
C GLY A 271 -18.74 8.60 21.94
N LEU A 272 -18.15 7.80 21.04
CA LEU A 272 -17.52 6.53 21.41
C LEU A 272 -16.26 6.73 22.27
N ASP A 273 -16.09 5.86 23.27
CA ASP A 273 -14.85 5.75 24.03
C ASP A 273 -13.69 5.20 23.17
N TYR A 274 -12.47 5.25 23.69
CA TYR A 274 -11.30 4.80 22.94
C TYR A 274 -11.41 3.34 22.47
N ALA A 275 -11.89 2.44 23.34
CA ALA A 275 -11.97 1.02 23.03
C ALA A 275 -12.99 0.75 21.91
N ALA A 276 -14.16 1.40 21.93
CA ALA A 276 -15.18 1.32 20.90
C ALA A 276 -14.71 1.96 19.58
N ARG A 277 -13.99 3.10 19.63
CA ARG A 277 -13.36 3.69 18.44
C ARG A 277 -12.36 2.72 17.80
N ASN A 278 -11.46 2.15 18.59
CA ASN A 278 -10.48 1.19 18.08
C ASN A 278 -11.16 -0.08 17.54
N GLN A 279 -12.21 -0.60 18.19
CA GLN A 279 -13.01 -1.71 17.66
C GLN A 279 -13.65 -1.36 16.30
N TYR A 280 -14.22 -0.16 16.16
CA TYR A 280 -14.82 0.30 14.92
C TYR A 280 -13.80 0.34 13.77
N TYR A 281 -12.65 0.97 13.98
CA TYR A 281 -11.59 1.06 12.96
C TYR A 281 -10.95 -0.30 12.65
N ALA A 282 -10.72 -1.14 13.66
CA ALA A 282 -10.19 -2.48 13.46
C ALA A 282 -11.17 -3.37 12.67
N THR A 283 -12.48 -3.24 12.91
CA THR A 283 -13.51 -3.96 12.14
C THR A 283 -13.53 -3.54 10.68
N ILE A 284 -13.43 -2.24 10.40
CA ILE A 284 -13.40 -1.72 9.03
C ILE A 284 -12.11 -2.15 8.32
N ASP A 285 -10.96 -2.07 8.98
CA ASP A 285 -9.70 -2.52 8.41
C ASP A 285 -9.71 -4.04 8.15
N LEU A 286 -10.23 -4.85 9.07
CA LEU A 286 -10.39 -6.30 8.88
C LEU A 286 -11.27 -6.60 7.65
N THR A 287 -12.46 -6.01 7.63
CA THR A 287 -13.44 -6.21 6.55
C THR A 287 -12.84 -5.78 5.21
N MET A 288 -12.15 -4.63 5.17
CA MET A 288 -11.50 -4.13 3.97
C MET A 288 -10.42 -5.12 3.48
N ASN A 289 -9.53 -5.60 4.37
CA ASN A 289 -8.48 -6.54 3.98
C ASN A 289 -9.04 -7.88 3.47
N VAL A 290 -10.11 -8.39 4.10
CA VAL A 290 -10.79 -9.62 3.65
C VAL A 290 -11.44 -9.41 2.28
N VAL A 291 -12.17 -8.32 2.08
CA VAL A 291 -12.79 -7.97 0.79
C VAL A 291 -11.73 -7.81 -0.29
N VAL A 292 -10.61 -7.13 -0.01
CA VAL A 292 -9.50 -6.97 -0.95
C VAL A 292 -8.91 -8.31 -1.34
N LEU A 293 -8.65 -9.20 -0.37
CA LEU A 293 -8.12 -10.53 -0.63
C LEU A 293 -9.07 -11.36 -1.51
N LEU A 294 -10.35 -11.41 -1.16
CA LEU A 294 -11.36 -12.14 -1.93
C LEU A 294 -11.50 -11.57 -3.34
N ALA A 295 -11.56 -10.25 -3.48
CA ALA A 295 -11.62 -9.59 -4.78
C ALA A 295 -10.38 -9.89 -5.61
N GLN A 296 -9.18 -9.88 -5.03
CA GLN A 296 -7.93 -10.20 -5.74
C GLN A 296 -7.88 -11.65 -6.22
N LEU A 297 -8.28 -12.60 -5.38
CA LEU A 297 -8.25 -14.03 -5.71
C LEU A 297 -9.32 -14.42 -6.72
N LEU A 298 -10.55 -13.91 -6.55
CA LEU A 298 -11.73 -14.36 -7.30
C LEU A 298 -12.03 -13.48 -8.51
N VAL A 299 -11.88 -12.16 -8.38
CA VAL A 299 -12.40 -11.19 -9.38
C VAL A 299 -11.27 -10.57 -10.20
N THR A 300 -10.23 -10.02 -9.56
CA THR A 300 -9.13 -9.30 -10.25
C THR A 300 -8.46 -10.20 -11.29
N ARG A 301 -8.16 -11.46 -10.94
CA ARG A 301 -7.54 -12.42 -11.87
C ARG A 301 -8.40 -12.69 -13.09
N VAL A 302 -9.71 -12.85 -12.90
CA VAL A 302 -10.67 -13.14 -13.98
C VAL A 302 -10.82 -11.93 -14.88
N LEU A 303 -11.02 -10.75 -14.30
CA LEU A 303 -11.18 -9.51 -15.05
C LEU A 303 -9.93 -9.17 -15.86
N LEU A 304 -8.75 -9.26 -15.26
CA LEU A 304 -7.49 -8.94 -15.94
C LEU A 304 -7.20 -9.89 -17.10
N ARG A 305 -7.49 -11.19 -16.95
CA ARG A 305 -7.27 -12.19 -18.02
C ARG A 305 -8.29 -12.09 -19.15
N ARG A 306 -9.57 -11.83 -18.84
CA ARG A 306 -10.66 -11.84 -19.85
C ARG A 306 -10.89 -10.49 -20.51
N TYR A 307 -10.79 -9.41 -19.76
CA TYR A 307 -11.20 -8.06 -20.18
C TYR A 307 -10.06 -7.02 -20.10
N GLY A 308 -8.86 -7.43 -19.67
CA GLY A 308 -7.73 -6.52 -19.48
C GLY A 308 -7.92 -5.58 -18.28
N VAL A 309 -7.23 -4.43 -18.32
CA VAL A 309 -7.20 -3.49 -17.17
C VAL A 309 -8.41 -2.55 -17.12
N GLY A 310 -9.20 -2.45 -18.18
CA GLY A 310 -10.28 -1.46 -18.28
C GLY A 310 -11.31 -1.54 -17.15
N PRO A 311 -11.92 -2.70 -16.88
CA PRO A 311 -12.86 -2.85 -15.77
C PRO A 311 -12.26 -2.51 -14.41
N LEU A 312 -10.97 -2.80 -14.19
CA LEU A 312 -10.27 -2.51 -12.93
C LEU A 312 -10.12 -1.00 -12.68
N LEU A 313 -10.12 -0.18 -13.74
CA LEU A 313 -10.05 1.29 -13.63
C LEU A 313 -11.43 1.92 -13.46
N VAL A 314 -12.47 1.34 -14.06
CA VAL A 314 -13.84 1.89 -14.11
C VAL A 314 -14.66 1.52 -12.89
N LEU A 315 -14.63 0.24 -12.45
CA LEU A 315 -15.48 -0.24 -11.36
C LEU A 315 -15.32 0.55 -10.05
N PRO A 316 -14.10 0.91 -9.59
CA PRO A 316 -13.94 1.72 -8.38
C PRO A 316 -14.57 3.11 -8.51
N ALA A 317 -14.47 3.74 -9.69
CA ALA A 317 -15.05 5.06 -9.95
C ALA A 317 -16.59 5.03 -9.97
N VAL A 318 -17.17 4.01 -10.60
CA VAL A 318 -18.63 3.80 -10.59
C VAL A 318 -19.14 3.53 -9.18
N ALA A 319 -18.47 2.64 -8.44
CA ALA A 319 -18.83 2.35 -7.05
C ALA A 319 -18.74 3.60 -6.17
N ALA A 320 -17.76 4.47 -6.41
CA ALA A 320 -17.62 5.73 -5.70
C ALA A 320 -18.74 6.72 -6.03
N ALA A 321 -19.12 6.87 -7.31
CA ALA A 321 -20.21 7.75 -7.71
C ALA A 321 -21.54 7.31 -7.07
N ILE A 322 -21.85 6.01 -7.11
CA ILE A 322 -23.06 5.44 -6.49
C ILE A 322 -23.01 5.61 -4.97
N GLY A 323 -21.88 5.26 -4.35
CA GLY A 323 -21.72 5.36 -2.90
C GLY A 323 -21.87 6.79 -2.39
N LEU A 324 -21.18 7.75 -3.01
CA LEU A 324 -21.30 9.17 -2.65
C LEU A 324 -22.70 9.72 -2.94
N GLY A 325 -23.34 9.31 -4.03
CA GLY A 325 -24.73 9.66 -4.32
C GLY A 325 -25.68 9.17 -3.22
N SER A 326 -25.52 7.93 -2.77
CA SER A 326 -26.31 7.39 -1.66
C SER A 326 -26.04 8.11 -0.34
N LEU A 327 -24.79 8.50 -0.08
CA LEU A 327 -24.41 9.27 1.11
C LEU A 327 -24.92 10.71 1.05
N ALA A 328 -25.16 11.28 -0.14
CA ALA A 328 -25.78 12.58 -0.26
C ALA A 328 -27.27 12.55 0.13
N LEU A 329 -27.93 11.40 -0.05
CA LEU A 329 -29.35 11.19 0.24
C LEU A 329 -29.63 10.73 1.68
N ALA A 330 -28.74 9.91 2.25
CA ALA A 330 -28.89 9.38 3.60
C ALA A 330 -27.54 9.32 4.34
N HIS A 331 -27.54 9.66 5.63
CA HIS A 331 -26.34 9.66 6.48
C HIS A 331 -26.46 8.61 7.57
N GLY A 332 -25.48 7.70 7.64
CA GLY A 332 -25.41 6.71 8.70
C GLY A 332 -24.04 6.07 8.78
N ALA A 333 -23.60 5.71 10.00
CA ALA A 333 -22.28 5.12 10.23
C ALA A 333 -22.09 3.78 9.50
N LEU A 334 -23.14 2.96 9.41
CA LEU A 334 -23.13 1.68 8.69
C LEU A 334 -23.05 1.89 7.18
N LEU A 335 -23.86 2.80 6.64
CA LEU A 335 -23.83 3.13 5.20
C LEU A 335 -22.46 3.67 4.80
N LEU A 336 -21.90 4.59 5.59
CA LEU A 336 -20.57 5.13 5.37
C LEU A 336 -19.48 4.05 5.43
N ALA A 337 -19.54 3.16 6.42
CA ALA A 337 -18.61 2.03 6.51
C ALA A 337 -18.72 1.09 5.30
N ALA A 338 -19.94 0.77 4.85
CA ALA A 338 -20.18 -0.07 3.68
C ALA A 338 -19.63 0.57 2.39
N ILE A 339 -19.88 1.86 2.18
CA ILE A 339 -19.34 2.62 1.04
C ILE A 339 -17.82 2.66 1.10
N GLN A 340 -17.24 2.89 2.28
CA GLN A 340 -15.79 2.95 2.45
C GLN A 340 -15.13 1.60 2.16
N VAL A 341 -15.68 0.51 2.67
CA VAL A 341 -15.20 -0.86 2.39
C VAL A 341 -15.33 -1.17 0.90
N GLY A 342 -16.47 -0.87 0.28
CA GLY A 342 -16.69 -1.11 -1.14
C GLY A 342 -15.74 -0.30 -2.03
N THR A 343 -15.71 1.02 -1.87
CA THR A 343 -14.92 1.91 -2.73
C THR A 343 -13.41 1.79 -2.52
N ARG A 344 -12.93 1.84 -1.27
CA ARG A 344 -11.49 1.68 -0.97
C ARG A 344 -11.05 0.24 -1.20
N GLY A 345 -11.88 -0.75 -0.84
CA GLY A 345 -11.59 -2.16 -1.10
C GLY A 345 -11.41 -2.43 -2.59
N LEU A 346 -12.34 -1.99 -3.44
CA LEU A 346 -12.20 -2.08 -4.90
C LEU A 346 -10.97 -1.31 -5.41
N SER A 347 -10.70 -0.12 -4.85
CA SER A 347 -9.51 0.66 -5.22
C SER A 347 -8.21 -0.10 -4.94
N PHE A 348 -8.08 -0.71 -3.76
CA PHE A 348 -6.91 -1.52 -3.40
C PHE A 348 -6.83 -2.83 -4.19
N ALA A 349 -7.97 -3.47 -4.46
CA ALA A 349 -8.03 -4.74 -5.19
C ALA A 349 -7.74 -4.59 -6.68
N PHE A 350 -8.17 -3.48 -7.30
CA PHE A 350 -8.20 -3.31 -8.76
C PHE A 350 -7.24 -2.25 -9.29
N VAL A 351 -7.21 -1.05 -8.69
CA VAL A 351 -6.40 0.07 -9.24
C VAL A 351 -4.91 -0.23 -9.11
N LYS A 352 -4.47 -0.85 -8.01
CA LYS A 352 -3.05 -1.19 -7.83
C LYS A 352 -2.56 -2.18 -8.91
N PRO A 353 -3.19 -3.34 -9.15
CA PRO A 353 -2.81 -4.22 -10.28
C PRO A 353 -2.93 -3.58 -11.66
N ALA A 354 -3.98 -2.77 -11.90
CA ALA A 354 -4.15 -2.06 -13.18
C ALA A 354 -3.00 -1.09 -13.42
N ARG A 355 -2.62 -0.32 -12.39
CA ARG A 355 -1.50 0.61 -12.42
C ARG A 355 -0.17 -0.08 -12.73
N GLU A 356 0.16 -1.16 -12.03
CA GLU A 356 1.40 -1.90 -12.29
C GLU A 356 1.42 -2.48 -13.72
N THR A 357 0.27 -2.89 -14.25
CA THR A 357 0.14 -3.33 -15.64
C THR A 357 0.38 -2.18 -16.63
N LEU A 358 -0.20 -0.99 -16.38
CA LEU A 358 0.02 0.20 -17.21
C LEU A 358 1.48 0.67 -17.17
N PHE A 359 2.16 0.55 -16.02
CA PHE A 359 3.58 0.86 -15.92
C PHE A 359 4.46 -0.04 -16.78
N THR A 360 4.00 -1.23 -17.19
CA THR A 360 4.75 -2.07 -18.14
C THR A 360 4.85 -1.44 -19.54
N LEU A 361 3.97 -0.49 -19.85
CA LEU A 361 3.94 0.21 -21.14
C LEU A 361 4.95 1.36 -21.23
N VAL A 362 5.50 1.82 -20.11
CA VAL A 362 6.50 2.91 -20.10
C VAL A 362 7.91 2.36 -19.87
N ASP A 363 8.89 3.09 -20.39
CA ASP A 363 10.31 2.76 -20.29
C ASP A 363 10.77 2.61 -18.84
N ARG A 364 11.83 1.83 -18.63
CA ARG A 364 12.34 1.51 -17.29
C ARG A 364 12.65 2.77 -16.47
N GLU A 365 13.31 3.75 -17.05
CA GLU A 365 13.64 5.02 -16.38
C GLU A 365 12.38 5.80 -15.99
N ALA A 366 11.42 5.91 -16.91
CA ALA A 366 10.14 6.57 -16.68
C ALA A 366 9.37 5.90 -15.55
N ARG A 367 9.38 4.57 -15.51
CA ARG A 367 8.74 3.78 -14.47
C ARG A 367 9.27 4.11 -13.08
N TYR A 368 10.59 4.19 -12.89
CA TYR A 368 11.16 4.49 -11.57
C TYR A 368 10.94 5.93 -11.14
N LYS A 369 11.23 6.91 -12.02
CA LYS A 369 11.13 8.34 -11.69
C LYS A 369 9.67 8.78 -11.50
N ALA A 370 8.78 8.40 -12.41
CA ALA A 370 7.38 8.75 -12.32
C ALA A 370 6.71 8.07 -11.12
N LYS A 371 7.00 6.78 -10.85
CA LYS A 371 6.42 6.09 -9.69
C LYS A 371 6.77 6.77 -8.37
N ASN A 372 8.01 7.20 -8.19
CA ASN A 372 8.41 7.89 -6.98
C ASN A 372 7.68 9.25 -6.80
N PHE A 373 7.54 10.03 -7.90
CA PHE A 373 6.76 11.27 -7.89
C PHE A 373 5.27 11.02 -7.60
N ILE A 374 4.69 9.98 -8.20
CA ILE A 374 3.27 9.61 -8.01
C ILE A 374 3.02 9.18 -6.56
N ASP A 375 3.82 8.24 -6.03
CA ASP A 375 3.61 7.67 -4.70
C ASP A 375 3.93 8.68 -3.57
N THR A 376 4.85 9.62 -3.81
CA THR A 376 5.19 10.66 -2.82
C THR A 376 4.35 11.91 -3.01
N VAL A 377 4.46 12.59 -4.15
CA VAL A 377 3.88 13.93 -4.34
C VAL A 377 2.38 13.84 -4.60
N VAL A 378 1.95 12.99 -5.53
CA VAL A 378 0.53 12.93 -5.93
C VAL A 378 -0.32 12.26 -4.86
N TYR A 379 0.12 11.11 -4.34
CA TYR A 379 -0.65 10.37 -3.34
C TYR A 379 -0.71 11.13 -2.00
N ARG A 380 0.44 11.54 -1.43
CA ARG A 380 0.46 12.24 -0.14
C ARG A 380 0.03 13.70 -0.25
N GLY A 381 0.33 14.36 -1.36
CA GLY A 381 -0.21 15.69 -1.65
C GLY A 381 -1.72 15.65 -1.86
N GLY A 382 -2.25 14.58 -2.46
CA GLY A 382 -3.69 14.30 -2.53
C GLY A 382 -4.31 14.15 -1.15
N ASP A 383 -3.73 13.32 -0.27
CA ASP A 383 -4.16 13.18 1.13
C ASP A 383 -4.29 14.57 1.79
N MET A 384 -3.22 15.38 1.69
CA MET A 384 -3.19 16.74 2.24
C MET A 384 -4.26 17.66 1.63
N LEU A 385 -4.28 17.82 0.31
CA LEU A 385 -5.19 18.75 -0.37
C LEU A 385 -6.65 18.40 -0.12
N SER A 386 -7.00 17.12 -0.20
CA SER A 386 -8.38 16.66 -0.03
C SER A 386 -8.87 16.78 1.43
N SER A 387 -7.97 16.62 2.41
CA SER A 387 -8.33 16.82 3.82
C SER A 387 -8.56 18.30 4.15
N TRP A 388 -7.73 19.20 3.61
CA TRP A 388 -7.97 20.64 3.71
C TRP A 388 -9.24 21.07 2.97
N ALA A 389 -9.51 20.51 1.79
CA ALA A 389 -10.77 20.76 1.09
C ALA A 389 -11.98 20.31 1.92
N TYR A 390 -11.90 19.14 2.58
CA TYR A 390 -12.96 18.65 3.46
C TYR A 390 -13.29 19.60 4.63
N ILE A 391 -12.24 20.06 5.33
CA ILE A 391 -12.39 20.99 6.46
C ILE A 391 -12.80 22.38 5.96
N GLY A 392 -12.23 22.86 4.86
CA GLY A 392 -12.56 24.15 4.25
C GLY A 392 -14.03 24.25 3.86
N LEU A 393 -14.58 23.20 3.23
CA LEU A 393 -16.01 23.12 2.91
C LEU A 393 -16.89 23.12 4.15
N GLY A 394 -16.47 22.41 5.21
CA GLY A 394 -17.17 22.44 6.49
C GLY A 394 -17.16 23.84 7.13
N ALA A 395 -16.03 24.56 7.03
CA ALA A 395 -15.88 25.91 7.57
C ALA A 395 -16.77 26.95 6.86
N ILE A 396 -17.04 26.78 5.56
CA ILE A 396 -17.99 27.62 4.81
C ILE A 396 -19.45 27.15 4.92
N GLY A 397 -19.74 26.17 5.79
CA GLY A 397 -21.11 25.76 6.13
C GLY A 397 -21.66 24.53 5.38
N PHE A 398 -20.87 23.84 4.56
CA PHE A 398 -21.34 22.64 3.87
C PHE A 398 -21.38 21.46 4.84
N GLY A 399 -22.60 20.97 5.13
CA GLY A 399 -22.82 19.74 5.87
C GLY A 399 -22.27 18.49 5.15
N ILE A 400 -22.28 17.34 5.83
CA ILE A 400 -21.78 16.07 5.28
C ILE A 400 -22.48 15.70 3.95
N ALA A 401 -23.80 15.90 3.86
CA ALA A 401 -24.60 15.67 2.65
C ALA A 401 -24.11 16.48 1.44
N ALA A 402 -23.96 17.79 1.65
CA ALA A 402 -23.55 18.71 0.60
C ALA A 402 -22.10 18.44 0.16
N ARG A 403 -21.20 18.10 1.10
CA ARG A 403 -19.84 17.66 0.79
C ARG A 403 -19.82 16.37 -0.04
N ALA A 404 -20.64 15.37 0.33
CA ALA A 404 -20.78 14.13 -0.44
C ALA A 404 -21.30 14.39 -1.86
N GLY A 405 -22.32 15.24 -2.01
CA GLY A 405 -22.88 15.64 -3.31
C GLY A 405 -21.84 16.32 -4.21
N LEU A 406 -21.03 17.24 -3.66
CA LEU A 406 -19.95 17.89 -4.41
C LEU A 406 -18.89 16.86 -4.86
N TRP A 407 -18.61 15.83 -4.06
CA TRP A 407 -17.61 14.80 -4.40
C TRP A 407 -18.13 13.77 -5.41
N VAL A 408 -19.44 13.71 -5.66
CA VAL A 408 -19.98 12.97 -6.82
C VAL A 408 -19.36 13.51 -8.11
N ILE A 409 -19.16 14.83 -8.22
CA ILE A 409 -18.49 15.43 -9.39
C ILE A 409 -17.06 14.88 -9.53
N VAL A 410 -16.32 14.76 -8.44
CA VAL A 410 -14.97 14.16 -8.44
C VAL A 410 -15.02 12.69 -8.88
N ALA A 411 -16.04 11.93 -8.48
CA ALA A 411 -16.22 10.55 -8.92
C ALA A 411 -16.59 10.43 -10.40
N LEU A 412 -17.40 11.36 -10.94
CA LEU A 412 -17.71 11.41 -12.37
C LEU A 412 -16.48 11.80 -13.20
N VAL A 413 -15.68 12.76 -12.72
CA VAL A 413 -14.37 13.07 -13.32
C VAL A 413 -13.47 11.84 -13.27
N TRP A 414 -13.44 11.11 -12.14
CA TRP A 414 -12.66 9.88 -12.03
C TRP A 414 -13.05 8.84 -13.08
N LEU A 415 -14.36 8.67 -13.30
CA LEU A 415 -14.90 7.77 -14.33
C LEU A 415 -14.50 8.21 -15.74
N ALA A 416 -14.64 9.51 -16.05
CA ALA A 416 -14.23 10.06 -17.34
C ALA A 416 -12.72 9.84 -17.60
N VAL A 417 -11.90 10.00 -16.56
CA VAL A 417 -10.44 9.78 -16.63
C VAL A 417 -10.11 8.29 -16.78
N ALA A 418 -10.86 7.39 -16.14
CA ALA A 418 -10.72 5.95 -16.34
C ALA A 418 -11.02 5.56 -17.80
N ILE A 419 -12.07 6.11 -18.41
CA ILE A 419 -12.41 5.90 -19.81
C ILE A 419 -11.32 6.47 -20.73
N TRP A 420 -10.81 7.66 -20.40
CA TRP A 420 -9.71 8.27 -21.15
C TRP A 420 -8.42 7.43 -21.11
N LEU A 421 -8.07 6.89 -19.93
CA LEU A 421 -6.95 5.97 -19.76
C LEU A 421 -7.08 4.72 -20.63
N ILE A 422 -8.27 4.13 -20.70
CA ILE A 422 -8.54 2.95 -21.53
C ILE A 422 -8.30 3.27 -23.01
N ARG A 423 -8.78 4.43 -23.48
CA ARG A 423 -8.58 4.87 -24.87
C ARG A 423 -7.10 5.13 -25.18
N LEU A 424 -6.36 5.76 -24.27
CA LEU A 424 -4.92 5.98 -24.42
C LEU A 424 -4.14 4.66 -24.46
N GLN A 425 -4.50 3.71 -23.61
CA GLN A 425 -3.88 2.39 -23.59
C GLN A 425 -4.10 1.63 -24.91
N ALA A 426 -5.33 1.66 -25.46
CA ALA A 426 -5.63 1.03 -26.74
C ALA A 426 -4.74 1.60 -27.86
N ARG A 427 -4.68 2.93 -27.98
CA ARG A 427 -3.82 3.61 -28.98
C ARG A 427 -2.35 3.20 -28.88
N LEU A 428 -1.79 3.11 -27.67
CA LEU A 428 -0.39 2.72 -27.48
C LEU A 428 -0.13 1.24 -27.80
N ARG A 429 -1.12 0.37 -27.64
CA ARG A 429 -1.01 -1.04 -28.06
C ARG A 429 -1.01 -1.15 -29.57
N ASP A 430 -1.90 -0.43 -30.24
CA ASP A 430 -2.01 -0.43 -31.70
C ASP A 430 -0.72 0.10 -32.34
N THR A 431 -0.16 1.21 -31.84
CA THR A 431 1.12 1.74 -32.34
C THR A 431 2.26 0.74 -32.19
N ARG A 432 2.37 0.05 -31.04
CA ARG A 432 3.41 -0.97 -30.83
C ARG A 432 3.22 -2.21 -31.70
N GLN A 433 1.99 -2.59 -32.02
CA GLN A 433 1.74 -3.68 -32.97
C GLN A 433 2.17 -3.30 -34.39
N ILE A 434 1.87 -2.06 -34.82
CA ILE A 434 2.33 -1.53 -36.11
C ILE A 434 3.86 -1.49 -36.18
N ASP A 435 4.55 -1.02 -35.12
CA ASP A 435 6.02 -0.99 -35.08
C ASP A 435 6.63 -2.40 -35.14
N ALA A 436 5.98 -3.40 -34.52
CA ALA A 436 6.42 -4.80 -34.54
C ALA A 436 6.18 -5.48 -35.90
N GLU A 437 5.11 -5.14 -36.61
CA GLU A 437 4.80 -5.66 -37.95
C GLU A 437 5.61 -4.96 -39.05
N GLY A 438 6.01 -3.70 -38.84
CA GLY A 438 6.85 -2.92 -39.75
C GLY A 438 8.36 -3.11 -39.57
N ALA A 439 8.81 -3.82 -38.52
CA ALA A 439 10.22 -4.14 -38.33
C ALA A 439 10.66 -5.18 -39.38
N PRO A 440 11.72 -4.92 -40.17
CA PRO A 440 12.21 -5.89 -41.15
C PRO A 440 12.59 -7.18 -40.42
N LYS A 441 11.99 -8.30 -40.82
CA LYS A 441 12.39 -9.63 -40.38
C LYS A 441 13.86 -9.79 -40.76
N THR A 442 14.74 -9.72 -39.77
CA THR A 442 16.13 -10.11 -39.95
C THR A 442 16.11 -11.63 -40.08
N ASP A 443 16.18 -12.11 -41.31
CA ASP A 443 16.39 -13.53 -41.56
C ASP A 443 17.72 -13.93 -40.90
N PRO A 444 17.72 -14.96 -40.04
CA PRO A 444 18.97 -15.50 -39.53
C PRO A 444 19.74 -16.13 -40.70
N ALA A 445 20.85 -15.49 -41.08
CA ALA A 445 21.83 -16.01 -42.02
C ALA A 445 22.65 -17.14 -41.39
#